data_AF-A0A1W6BH46-F1
#
_entry.id   AF-A0A1W6BH46-F1
#
_cell.length_a   1.000
_cell.length_b   1.000
_cell.length_c   1.000
_cell.angle_alpha   90.00
_cell.angle_beta   90.00
_cell.angle_gamma   90.00
#
_symmetry.space_group_name_H-M   'P 1'
#
loop_
_entity.id
_entity.type
_entity.pdbx_description
1 polymer ?
#
loop_
_entity_poly.entity_id
_entity_poly.type
_entity_poly.pdbx_seq_one_letter_code
_entity_poly.pdbx_strand_id
1 'polypeptide(L)'
;MKNICDWNNCFEEGLYKAPKERDNSKNFRLLCLEHVKEFNKNWNYFSGMNDQQIMDFLRSDLTWHKPTQSFSSSDNFFKVLWNNALKDEMDKMKFDNEFNHMNKFKFNSNDIKAFGILGVSVGLKWEKIQEKFKKLVKKFHPDMNSGNKKFEDKLKVITLAYTQLKNTYKDRIDT
;
A
#
# COMPACT_ATOMS: atom_id res chain seq x y z
N MET A 1 -42.28 -15.21 -23.07
CA MET A 1 -42.54 -13.77 -23.19
C MET A 1 -41.42 -13.15 -24.00
N LYS A 2 -41.74 -12.41 -25.06
CA LYS A 2 -40.76 -11.64 -25.84
C LYS A 2 -40.57 -10.30 -25.13
N ASN A 3 -39.33 -9.83 -25.01
CA ASN A 3 -39.06 -8.50 -24.48
C ASN A 3 -39.28 -7.49 -25.60
N ILE A 4 -40.07 -6.46 -25.32
CA ILE A 4 -40.31 -5.35 -26.27
C ILE A 4 -39.18 -4.33 -26.11
N CYS A 5 -38.83 -3.66 -27.21
CA CYS A 5 -37.85 -2.58 -27.20
C CYS A 5 -38.21 -1.47 -26.19
N ASP A 6 -37.26 -1.08 -25.34
CA ASP A 6 -37.39 -0.01 -24.32
C ASP A 6 -37.27 1.41 -24.92
N TRP A 7 -37.48 1.55 -26.23
CA TRP A 7 -37.40 2.83 -26.93
C TRP A 7 -38.78 3.43 -27.10
N ASN A 8 -38.89 4.76 -27.07
CA ASN A 8 -40.17 5.45 -27.13
C ASN A 8 -40.96 5.03 -28.38
N ASN A 9 -42.18 4.55 -28.16
CA ASN A 9 -43.12 4.12 -29.21
C ASN A 9 -42.60 3.03 -30.16
N CYS A 10 -41.73 2.12 -29.67
CA CYS A 10 -41.29 0.95 -30.45
C CYS A 10 -41.96 -0.34 -29.95
N PHE A 11 -42.50 -1.13 -30.89
CA PHE A 11 -43.14 -2.43 -30.60
C PHE A 11 -42.34 -3.64 -31.09
N GLU A 12 -41.12 -3.40 -31.59
CA GLU A 12 -40.22 -4.45 -32.08
C GLU A 12 -39.60 -5.26 -30.93
N GLU A 13 -39.05 -6.43 -31.25
CA GLU A 13 -38.40 -7.31 -30.28
C GLU A 13 -37.05 -6.73 -29.80
N GLY A 14 -36.91 -6.57 -28.49
CA GLY A 14 -35.70 -6.10 -27.81
C GLY A 14 -34.73 -7.23 -27.50
N LEU A 15 -33.84 -7.55 -28.43
CA LEU A 15 -32.85 -8.62 -28.27
C LEU A 15 -31.49 -8.13 -27.75
N TYR A 16 -31.17 -6.86 -27.93
CA TYR A 16 -29.83 -6.32 -27.71
C TYR A 16 -29.76 -5.50 -26.42
N LYS A 17 -28.72 -5.71 -25.62
CA LYS A 17 -28.50 -5.00 -24.34
C LYS A 17 -27.71 -3.71 -24.57
N ALA A 18 -28.22 -2.60 -24.03
CA ALA A 18 -27.53 -1.32 -23.98
C ALA A 18 -27.40 -0.86 -22.51
N PRO A 19 -26.24 -0.34 -22.08
CA PRO A 19 -26.05 0.15 -20.71
C PRO A 19 -26.96 1.35 -20.42
N LYS A 20 -27.59 1.40 -19.24
CA LYS A 20 -28.35 2.59 -18.80
C LYS A 20 -27.43 3.70 -18.28
N GLU A 21 -26.32 3.30 -17.66
CA GLU A 21 -25.36 4.17 -17.01
C GLU A 21 -23.94 3.77 -17.43
N ARG A 22 -22.97 4.68 -17.28
CA ARG A 22 -21.57 4.45 -17.67
C ARG A 22 -20.91 3.34 -16.86
N ASP A 23 -21.12 3.37 -15.56
CA ASP A 23 -20.51 2.42 -14.65
C ASP A 23 -21.18 1.05 -14.77
N ASN A 24 -20.50 0.04 -14.22
CA ASN A 24 -20.86 -1.38 -14.21
C ASN A 24 -22.16 -1.67 -13.42
N SER A 25 -23.13 -0.76 -13.47
CA SER A 25 -24.52 -0.98 -13.16
C SER A 25 -24.98 -2.20 -13.95
N LYS A 26 -25.55 -3.18 -13.26
CA LYS A 26 -26.16 -4.36 -13.90
C LYS A 26 -27.47 -4.00 -14.63
N ASN A 27 -27.68 -2.71 -14.91
CA ASN A 27 -28.89 -2.12 -15.44
C ASN A 27 -28.73 -1.93 -16.94
N PHE A 28 -29.46 -2.73 -17.71
CA PHE A 28 -29.46 -2.68 -19.16
C PHE A 28 -30.86 -2.33 -19.68
N ARG A 29 -30.91 -1.60 -20.80
CA ARG A 29 -32.09 -1.50 -21.67
C ARG A 29 -32.02 -2.62 -22.70
N LEU A 30 -33.16 -3.18 -23.04
CA LEU A 30 -33.29 -4.10 -24.16
C LEU A 30 -33.87 -3.34 -25.34
N LEU A 31 -33.13 -3.33 -26.44
CA LEU A 31 -33.42 -2.53 -27.63
C LEU A 31 -33.43 -3.42 -28.88
N CYS A 32 -34.15 -3.00 -29.91
CA CYS A 32 -34.13 -3.63 -31.23
C CYS A 32 -32.85 -3.24 -32.01
N LEU A 33 -32.63 -3.85 -33.16
CA LEU A 33 -31.41 -3.63 -33.96
C LEU A 33 -31.23 -2.16 -34.39
N GLU A 34 -32.32 -1.48 -34.72
CA GLU A 34 -32.29 -0.09 -35.18
C GLU A 34 -31.94 0.87 -34.05
N HIS A 35 -32.63 0.76 -32.91
CA HIS A 35 -32.39 1.62 -31.76
C HIS A 35 -31.06 1.38 -31.06
N VAL A 36 -30.50 0.15 -31.10
CA VAL A 36 -29.13 -0.06 -30.60
C VAL A 36 -28.09 0.65 -31.46
N LYS A 37 -28.28 0.70 -32.77
CA LYS A 37 -27.35 1.43 -33.65
C LYS A 37 -27.40 2.94 -33.35
N GLU A 38 -28.60 3.48 -33.17
CA GLU A 38 -28.77 4.88 -32.79
C GLU A 38 -28.18 5.17 -31.40
N PHE A 39 -28.43 4.29 -30.43
CA PHE A 39 -27.85 4.38 -29.10
C PHE A 39 -26.32 4.39 -29.15
N ASN A 40 -25.70 3.41 -29.83
CA ASN A 40 -24.25 3.30 -29.91
C ASN A 40 -23.61 4.50 -30.61
N LYS A 41 -24.29 5.10 -31.59
CA LYS A 41 -23.83 6.31 -32.28
C LYS A 41 -23.81 7.52 -31.36
N ASN A 42 -24.82 7.65 -30.49
CA ASN A 42 -24.96 8.78 -29.59
C ASN A 42 -24.28 8.56 -28.22
N TRP A 43 -23.87 7.33 -27.92
CA TRP A 43 -23.29 6.97 -26.64
C TRP A 43 -21.83 7.44 -26.53
N ASN A 44 -21.58 8.37 -25.61
CA ASN A 44 -20.23 8.77 -25.23
C ASN A 44 -19.97 8.38 -23.77
N TYR A 45 -19.06 7.42 -23.58
CA TYR A 45 -18.65 6.95 -22.26
C TYR A 45 -18.04 8.07 -21.40
N PHE A 46 -17.35 9.06 -21.97
CA PHE A 46 -16.72 10.15 -21.23
C PHE A 46 -17.59 11.42 -21.15
N SER A 47 -18.88 11.33 -21.49
CA SER A 47 -19.80 12.47 -21.43
C SER A 47 -19.85 13.10 -20.03
N GLY A 48 -19.48 14.38 -19.92
CA GLY A 48 -19.49 15.11 -18.64
C GLY A 48 -18.31 14.81 -17.70
N MET A 49 -17.28 14.07 -18.15
CA MET A 49 -15.99 14.03 -17.45
C MET A 49 -15.10 15.21 -17.86
N ASN A 50 -14.32 15.72 -16.92
CA ASN A 50 -13.25 16.68 -17.21
C ASN A 50 -12.02 15.95 -17.78
N ASP A 51 -11.16 16.67 -18.50
CA ASP A 51 -9.92 16.15 -19.09
C ASP A 51 -9.05 15.42 -18.06
N GLN A 52 -8.96 15.95 -16.84
CA GLN A 52 -8.21 15.30 -15.76
C GLN A 52 -8.78 13.91 -15.41
N GLN A 53 -10.10 13.77 -15.35
CA GLN A 53 -10.75 12.50 -15.03
C GLN A 53 -10.57 11.48 -16.16
N ILE A 54 -10.58 11.95 -17.41
CA ILE A 54 -10.30 11.11 -18.58
C ILE A 54 -8.85 10.62 -18.53
N MET A 55 -7.90 11.51 -18.25
CA MET A 55 -6.48 11.15 -18.12
C MET A 55 -6.24 10.17 -16.97
N ASP A 56 -6.91 10.35 -15.83
CA ASP A 56 -6.81 9.44 -14.70
C ASP A 56 -7.44 8.07 -15.00
N PHE A 57 -8.56 8.04 -15.71
CA PHE A 57 -9.17 6.80 -16.21
C PHE A 57 -8.18 6.05 -17.11
N LEU A 58 -7.64 6.72 -18.13
CA LEU A 58 -6.64 6.15 -19.04
C LEU A 58 -5.39 5.65 -18.31
N ARG A 59 -4.88 6.42 -17.34
CA ARG A 59 -3.74 6.01 -16.52
C ARG A 59 -4.06 4.75 -15.71
N SER A 60 -5.24 4.68 -15.13
CA SER A 60 -5.65 3.52 -14.32
C SER A 60 -5.93 2.28 -15.16
N ASP A 61 -6.35 2.43 -16.41
CA ASP A 61 -6.62 1.32 -17.33
C ASP A 61 -5.34 0.51 -17.62
N LEU A 62 -4.18 1.18 -17.65
CA LEU A 62 -2.86 0.54 -17.76
C LEU A 62 -2.60 -0.49 -16.64
N THR A 63 -3.19 -0.30 -15.46
CA THR A 63 -3.01 -1.18 -14.30
C THR A 63 -4.25 -2.04 -14.03
N TRP A 64 -5.16 -2.16 -14.99
CA TRP A 64 -6.46 -2.80 -14.82
C TRP A 64 -7.27 -2.22 -13.65
N HIS A 65 -7.20 -0.90 -13.48
CA HIS A 65 -7.79 -0.18 -12.34
C HIS A 65 -7.38 -0.74 -10.97
N LYS A 66 -6.27 -1.50 -10.90
CA LYS A 66 -5.74 -1.96 -9.62
C LYS A 66 -5.03 -0.78 -8.94
N PRO A 67 -5.26 -0.57 -7.63
CA PRO A 67 -4.56 0.48 -6.91
C PRO A 67 -3.07 0.17 -6.90
N THR A 68 -2.27 1.11 -7.39
CA THR A 68 -0.81 1.04 -7.35
C THR A 68 -0.28 2.08 -6.36
N GLN A 69 0.80 1.72 -5.67
CA GLN A 69 1.52 2.64 -4.81
C GLN A 69 2.75 3.13 -5.57
N SER A 70 3.05 4.43 -5.44
CA SER A 70 4.31 4.93 -5.97
C SER A 70 5.46 4.26 -5.23
N PHE A 71 6.47 3.84 -5.98
CA PHE A 71 7.66 3.20 -5.40
C PHE A 71 8.41 4.12 -4.42
N SER A 72 8.24 5.45 -4.57
CA SER A 72 8.89 6.47 -3.74
C SER A 72 8.13 6.82 -2.45
N SER A 73 6.91 6.33 -2.23
CA SER A 73 6.18 6.61 -0.99
C SER A 73 6.76 5.81 0.18
N SER A 74 7.76 6.39 0.85
CA SER A 74 8.43 5.83 2.03
C SER A 74 7.44 5.38 3.11
N ASP A 75 6.37 6.14 3.31
CA ASP A 75 5.62 6.05 4.56
C ASP A 75 4.66 4.86 4.61
N ASN A 76 4.12 4.45 3.46
CA ASN A 76 3.18 3.32 3.40
C ASN A 76 3.90 1.97 3.36
N PHE A 77 4.99 1.86 2.61
CA PHE A 77 5.75 0.61 2.50
C PHE A 77 6.41 0.22 3.82
N PHE A 78 7.13 1.15 4.46
CA PHE A 78 7.78 0.88 5.73
C PHE A 78 6.75 0.61 6.83
N LYS A 79 5.64 1.36 6.91
CA LYS A 79 4.59 1.14 7.92
C LYS A 79 3.89 -0.21 7.76
N VAL A 80 3.57 -0.62 6.53
CA VAL A 80 2.95 -1.92 6.26
C VAL A 80 3.91 -3.06 6.61
N LEU A 81 5.19 -2.95 6.23
CA LEU A 81 6.20 -3.93 6.63
C LEU A 81 6.42 -3.95 8.14
N TRP A 82 6.40 -2.79 8.80
CA TRP A 82 6.54 -2.68 10.25
C TRP A 82 5.43 -3.43 10.97
N ASN A 83 4.19 -3.17 10.55
CA ASN A 83 3.00 -3.83 11.09
C ASN A 83 3.00 -5.33 10.83
N ASN A 84 3.45 -5.79 9.66
CA ASN A 84 3.41 -7.21 9.30
C ASN A 84 4.58 -8.01 9.91
N ALA A 85 5.79 -7.47 9.88
CA ALA A 85 6.99 -8.17 10.37
C ALA A 85 7.04 -8.26 11.90
N LEU A 86 6.50 -7.27 12.61
CA LEU A 86 6.53 -7.24 14.08
C LEU A 86 5.34 -7.94 14.74
N LYS A 87 4.24 -8.18 14.02
CA LYS A 87 3.04 -8.81 14.60
C LYS A 87 3.33 -10.22 15.14
N ASP A 88 4.20 -10.98 14.46
CA ASP A 88 4.47 -12.38 14.79
C ASP A 88 5.64 -12.59 15.76
N GLU A 89 6.62 -11.66 15.82
CA GLU A 89 7.75 -11.76 16.78
C GLU A 89 7.44 -11.13 18.14
N MET A 90 6.51 -10.17 18.21
CA MET A 90 6.20 -9.43 19.44
C MET A 90 5.46 -10.25 20.51
N ASP A 91 4.65 -11.23 20.12
CA ASP A 91 3.98 -12.12 21.09
C ASP A 91 4.96 -13.05 21.83
N LYS A 92 6.21 -13.18 21.33
CA LYS A 92 7.24 -14.06 21.92
C LYS A 92 8.29 -13.32 22.75
N MET A 93 8.46 -12.01 22.56
CA MET A 93 9.43 -11.23 23.33
C MET A 93 8.76 -10.52 24.51
N LYS A 94 8.71 -11.21 25.66
CA LYS A 94 8.52 -10.54 26.95
C LYS A 94 9.71 -9.62 27.17
N PHE A 95 9.52 -8.33 26.93
CA PHE A 95 10.52 -7.31 27.22
C PHE A 95 10.62 -7.14 28.74
N ASP A 96 11.74 -7.57 29.32
CA ASP A 96 12.10 -7.23 30.69
C ASP A 96 12.34 -5.71 30.80
N ASN A 97 11.67 -5.11 31.77
CA ASN A 97 11.58 -3.66 32.01
C ASN A 97 12.86 -3.05 32.62
N GLU A 98 14.05 -3.36 32.09
CA GLU A 98 15.34 -2.93 32.68
C GLU A 98 16.08 -1.84 31.90
N PHE A 99 15.41 -1.04 31.06
CA PHE A 99 16.07 0.08 30.37
C PHE A 99 15.30 1.40 30.46
N ASN A 100 14.98 1.82 31.68
CA ASN A 100 14.53 3.19 31.96
C ASN A 100 15.63 4.00 32.66
N HIS A 101 16.56 4.54 31.86
CA HIS A 101 17.37 5.67 32.32
C HIS A 101 17.74 6.57 31.12
N MET A 102 17.01 7.67 30.97
CA MET A 102 17.51 9.05 30.83
C MET A 102 16.44 9.96 30.19
N ASN A 103 15.85 10.83 31.02
CA ASN A 103 14.82 11.82 30.69
C ASN A 103 15.35 12.98 29.81
N LYS A 104 15.75 12.73 28.57
CA LYS A 104 16.06 13.83 27.62
C LYS A 104 15.60 13.64 26.18
N PHE A 105 14.84 12.61 25.85
CA PHE A 105 14.39 12.41 24.46
C PHE A 105 12.93 11.92 24.40
N LYS A 106 12.06 12.70 23.76
CA LYS A 106 10.67 12.30 23.44
C LYS A 106 10.68 11.24 22.33
N PHE A 107 11.04 10.00 22.67
CA PHE A 107 10.95 8.84 21.77
C PHE A 107 9.53 8.27 21.81
N ASN A 108 8.98 7.91 20.65
CA ASN A 108 7.70 7.21 20.57
C ASN A 108 7.87 5.75 21.06
N SER A 109 6.78 5.07 21.41
CA SER A 109 6.75 3.63 21.73
C SER A 109 7.46 2.80 20.65
N ASN A 110 7.31 3.20 19.39
CA ASN A 110 7.93 2.54 18.24
C ASN A 110 9.46 2.70 18.22
N ASP A 111 9.98 3.85 18.65
CA ASP A 111 11.42 4.10 18.73
C ASP A 111 12.05 3.30 19.86
N ILE A 112 11.39 3.25 21.02
CA ILE A 112 11.84 2.46 22.18
C ILE A 112 11.94 0.98 21.80
N LYS A 113 10.95 0.47 21.07
CA LYS A 113 10.98 -0.90 20.52
C LYS A 113 12.14 -1.11 19.54
N ALA A 114 12.40 -0.14 18.66
CA ALA A 114 13.51 -0.22 17.71
C ALA A 114 14.88 -0.25 18.42
N PHE A 115 15.06 0.51 19.51
CA PHE A 115 16.26 0.40 20.36
C PHE A 115 16.41 -1.00 20.96
N GLY A 116 15.31 -1.59 21.44
CA GLY A 116 15.27 -2.95 21.98
C GLY A 116 15.67 -4.01 20.95
N ILE A 117 15.14 -3.94 19.73
CA ILE A 117 15.45 -4.86 18.62
C ILE A 117 16.95 -4.81 18.26
N LEU A 118 17.54 -3.63 18.23
CA LEU A 118 18.97 -3.45 17.96
C LEU A 118 19.87 -3.79 19.15
N GLY A 119 19.30 -3.96 20.34
CA GLY A 119 20.01 -4.23 21.59
C GLY A 119 20.93 -3.07 21.98
N VAL A 120 20.43 -1.84 21.87
CA VAL A 120 21.13 -0.60 22.27
C VAL A 120 20.30 0.19 23.27
N SER A 121 20.95 0.94 24.15
CA SER A 121 20.24 1.78 25.12
C SER A 121 19.51 2.93 24.42
N VAL A 122 18.37 3.32 24.97
CA VAL A 122 17.58 4.45 24.48
C VAL A 122 18.41 5.74 24.55
N GLY A 123 18.40 6.55 23.49
CA GLY A 123 19.13 7.83 23.44
C GLY A 123 20.62 7.72 23.15
N LEU A 124 21.11 6.57 22.64
CA LEU A 124 22.49 6.43 22.19
C LEU A 124 22.81 7.40 21.02
N LYS A 125 24.06 7.83 20.89
CA LYS A 125 24.50 8.63 19.73
C LYS A 125 24.30 7.86 18.42
N TRP A 126 23.90 8.56 17.37
CA TRP A 126 23.61 7.99 16.04
C TRP A 126 24.75 7.15 15.47
N GLU A 127 26.00 7.61 15.60
CA GLU A 127 27.21 6.89 15.16
C GLU A 127 27.30 5.48 15.76
N LYS A 128 27.02 5.35 17.07
CA LYS A 128 27.06 4.06 17.76
C LYS A 128 25.93 3.13 17.33
N ILE A 129 24.76 3.69 16.99
CA ILE A 129 23.64 2.92 16.43
C ILE A 129 24.04 2.35 15.06
N GLN A 130 24.67 3.16 14.21
CA GLN A 130 25.17 2.73 12.90
C GLN A 130 26.23 1.62 13.02
N GLU A 131 27.18 1.75 13.96
CA GLU A 131 28.18 0.71 14.20
C GLU A 131 27.55 -0.63 14.62
N LYS A 132 26.59 -0.59 15.55
CA LYS A 132 25.86 -1.79 16.00
C LYS A 132 25.09 -2.42 14.84
N PHE A 133 24.40 -1.63 14.05
CA PHE A 133 23.69 -2.09 12.85
C PHE A 133 24.62 -2.78 11.87
N LYS A 134 25.77 -2.18 11.53
CA LYS A 134 26.78 -2.78 10.64
C LYS A 134 27.26 -4.15 11.16
N LYS A 135 27.46 -4.30 12.47
CA LYS A 135 27.84 -5.58 13.09
C LYS A 135 26.73 -6.63 12.95
N LEU A 136 25.48 -6.24 13.17
CA LEU A 136 24.32 -7.14 13.04
C LEU A 136 24.08 -7.57 11.59
N VAL A 137 24.18 -6.66 10.63
CA VAL A 137 24.04 -6.97 9.20
C VAL A 137 25.09 -7.97 8.74
N LYS A 138 26.36 -7.77 9.12
CA LYS A 138 27.42 -8.74 8.83
C LYS A 138 27.10 -10.12 9.41
N LYS A 139 26.62 -10.17 10.65
CA LYS A 139 26.27 -11.44 11.31
C LYS A 139 25.12 -12.18 10.62
N PHE A 140 24.10 -11.46 10.17
CA PHE A 140 22.88 -12.05 9.59
C PHE A 140 22.81 -11.97 8.06
N HIS A 141 23.93 -11.70 7.39
CA HIS A 141 23.97 -11.59 5.93
C HIS A 141 23.64 -12.94 5.26
N PRO A 142 22.79 -12.98 4.22
CA PRO A 142 22.42 -14.22 3.53
C PRO A 142 23.62 -15.01 3.02
N ASP A 143 24.64 -14.33 2.46
CA ASP A 143 25.86 -14.97 1.94
C ASP A 143 26.64 -15.71 3.04
N MET A 144 26.68 -15.17 4.25
CA MET A 144 27.38 -15.81 5.38
C MET A 144 26.56 -16.93 6.02
N ASN A 145 25.25 -16.96 5.76
CA ASN A 145 24.29 -17.84 6.42
C ASN A 145 23.58 -18.79 5.43
N SER A 146 24.14 -18.96 4.24
CA SER A 146 23.67 -19.88 3.19
C SER A 146 22.15 -19.77 2.90
N GLY A 147 21.59 -18.57 2.95
CA GLY A 147 20.16 -18.34 2.65
C GLY A 147 19.17 -18.91 3.68
N ASN A 148 19.58 -19.13 4.92
CA ASN A 148 18.65 -19.60 5.96
C ASN A 148 17.57 -18.55 6.27
N LYS A 149 16.31 -18.93 6.01
CA LYS A 149 15.11 -18.10 6.19
C LYS A 149 15.00 -17.43 7.57
N LYS A 150 15.43 -18.10 8.64
CA LYS A 150 15.38 -17.53 10.00
C LYS A 150 16.29 -16.31 10.17
N PHE A 151 17.46 -16.31 9.52
CA PHE A 151 18.38 -15.17 9.59
C PHE A 151 17.96 -14.04 8.66
N GLU A 152 17.33 -14.38 7.53
CA GLU A 152 16.69 -13.41 6.64
C GLU A 152 15.59 -12.63 7.36
N ASP A 153 14.69 -13.33 8.07
CA ASP A 153 13.60 -12.69 8.79
C ASP A 153 14.11 -11.78 9.92
N LYS A 154 15.13 -12.22 10.66
CA LYS A 154 15.82 -11.37 11.65
C LYS A 154 16.46 -10.14 11.01
N LEU A 155 17.10 -10.28 9.85
CA LEU A 155 17.73 -9.17 9.15
C LEU A 155 16.69 -8.14 8.69
N LYS A 156 15.50 -8.59 8.24
CA LYS A 156 14.38 -7.70 7.91
C LYS A 156 13.97 -6.87 9.13
N VAL A 157 13.78 -7.51 10.29
CA VAL A 157 13.38 -6.85 11.54
C VAL A 157 14.44 -5.83 12.02
N ILE A 158 15.73 -6.19 11.91
CA ILE A 158 16.85 -5.30 12.25
C ILE A 158 16.91 -4.09 11.31
N THR A 159 16.75 -4.30 10.01
CA THR A 159 16.76 -3.22 9.00
C THR A 159 15.61 -2.26 9.21
N LEU A 160 14.44 -2.81 9.52
CA LEU A 160 13.23 -2.08 9.82
C LEU A 160 13.38 -1.20 11.08
N ALA A 161 13.95 -1.75 12.16
CA ALA A 161 14.27 -1.00 13.38
C ALA A 161 15.27 0.13 13.12
N TYR A 162 16.31 -0.12 12.31
CA TYR A 162 17.27 0.91 11.92
C TYR A 162 16.63 2.04 11.12
N THR A 163 15.74 1.75 10.17
CA THR A 163 15.03 2.78 9.40
C THR A 163 14.14 3.65 10.29
N GLN A 164 13.43 3.05 11.26
CA GLN A 164 12.63 3.80 12.23
C GLN A 164 13.51 4.81 13.00
N LEU A 165 14.64 4.35 13.56
CA LEU A 165 15.56 5.24 14.27
C LEU A 165 16.19 6.27 13.34
N LYS A 166 16.49 5.91 12.08
CA LYS A 166 17.03 6.86 11.09
C LYS A 166 16.08 8.04 10.86
N ASN A 167 14.78 7.76 10.72
CA ASN A 167 13.78 8.81 10.53
C ASN A 167 13.70 9.70 11.78
N THR A 168 13.60 9.10 12.97
CA THR A 168 13.53 9.82 14.24
C THR A 168 14.74 10.71 14.52
N TYR A 169 15.94 10.30 14.09
CA TYR A 169 17.15 11.13 14.22
C TYR A 169 17.30 12.14 13.08
N LYS A 170 16.82 11.85 11.86
CA LYS A 170 16.82 12.80 10.75
C LYS A 170 15.95 14.02 11.09
N ASP A 171 14.75 13.80 11.59
CA ASP A 171 13.82 14.87 12.00
C ASP A 171 14.38 15.76 13.12
N ARG A 172 15.45 15.32 13.80
CA ARG A 172 16.12 16.06 14.88
C ARG A 172 17.46 16.68 14.49
N ILE A 173 18.02 16.30 13.34
CA ILE A 173 19.21 16.95 12.77
C ILE A 173 18.80 18.18 11.95
N ASP A 174 17.59 18.15 11.37
CA ASP A 174 17.01 19.23 10.57
C ASP A 174 16.22 20.28 11.40
N THR A 175 16.33 20.24 12.74
CA THR A 175 15.76 21.23 13.70
C THR A 175 16.84 21.81 14.59
#